data_AF-D8FE67-F1
#
_entry.id   AF-D8FE67-F1
#
_cell.length_a   1.000
_cell.length_b   1.000
_cell.length_c   1.000
_cell.angle_alpha   90.00
_cell.angle_beta   90.00
_cell.angle_gamma   90.00
#
_symmetry.space_group_name_H-M   'P 1'
#
loop_
_entity.id
_entity.type
_entity.pdbx_description
1 polymer ?
#
loop_
_entity_poly.entity_id
_entity_poly.type
_entity_poly.pdbx_seq_one_letter_code
_entity_poly.pdbx_strand_id
1 'polypeptide(L)' 'ELAGTQMDLFEQPALEALFQATNGLPRKINLLAHLSLNVAALQNAQLVSAEHILTAVEETG' A
#
# COMPACT_ATOMS: atom_id res chain seq x y z
N GLU A 1 8.13 11.51 -6.33
CA GLU A 1 8.35 12.16 -7.64
C GLU A 1 8.72 11.08 -8.67
N LEU A 2 7.82 10.79 -9.60
CA LEU A 2 8.13 10.03 -10.81
C LEU A 2 8.09 11.05 -11.95
N ALA A 3 9.24 11.33 -12.56
CA ALA A 3 9.35 12.22 -13.72
C ALA A 3 8.66 13.60 -13.58
N GLY A 4 8.79 14.26 -12.43
CA GLY A 4 8.31 15.64 -12.22
C GLY A 4 6.79 15.77 -11.99
N THR A 5 6.04 14.67 -11.92
CA THR A 5 4.62 14.66 -11.56
C THR A 5 4.44 14.12 -10.13
N GLN A 6 3.69 14.86 -9.31
CA GLN A 6 3.23 14.38 -8.00
C GLN A 6 2.02 13.47 -8.24
N MET A 7 2.28 12.20 -8.52
CA MET A 7 1.25 11.17 -8.48
C MET A 7 1.29 10.52 -7.10
N ASP A 8 0.22 10.69 -6.35
CA ASP A 8 0.01 9.90 -5.15
C ASP A 8 -0.06 8.42 -5.56
N LEU A 9 0.62 7.55 -4.82
CA LEU A 9 0.58 6.09 -5.06
C LEU A 9 -0.44 5.41 -4.15
N PHE A 10 -0.83 6.09 -3.07
CA PHE A 10 -1.69 5.59 -2.02
C PHE A 10 -2.82 6.57 -1.80
N GLU A 11 -4.03 6.05 -1.65
CA GLU A 11 -5.13 6.82 -1.13
C GLU A 11 -4.92 7.08 0.37
N GLN A 12 -5.50 8.16 0.87
CA GLN A 12 -5.48 8.46 2.31
C GLN A 12 -5.95 7.29 3.20
N PRO A 13 -7.08 6.61 2.92
CA PRO A 13 -7.48 5.42 3.69
C PRO A 13 -6.47 4.26 3.62
N ALA A 14 -5.69 4.15 2.55
CA ALA A 14 -4.65 3.12 2.44
C ALA A 14 -3.46 3.42 3.37
N LEU A 15 -3.08 4.70 3.52
CA LEU A 15 -2.05 5.11 4.47
C LEU A 15 -2.47 4.82 5.91
N GLU A 16 -3.74 5.08 6.25
CA GLU A 16 -4.31 4.76 7.55
C GLU A 16 -4.29 3.25 7.82
N ALA A 17 -4.78 2.45 6.87
CA ALA A 17 -4.75 0.98 6.96
C ALA A 17 -3.32 0.44 7.11
N LEU A 18 -2.36 1.00 6.37
CA LEU A 18 -0.95 0.61 6.44
C LEU A 18 -0.36 0.91 7.82
N PHE A 19 -0.67 2.07 8.39
CA PHE A 19 -0.24 2.40 9.75
C PHE A 19 -0.85 1.47 10.80
N GLN A 20 -2.16 1.20 10.71
CA GLN A 20 -2.85 0.29 11.64
C GLN A 20 -2.28 -1.14 11.59
N ALA A 21 -2.00 -1.66 10.39
CA ALA A 21 -1.44 -3.01 10.22
C ALA A 21 0.01 -3.12 10.73
N THR A 22 0.79 -2.04 10.63
CA THR A 22 2.24 -2.07 10.90
C THR A 22 2.64 -1.49 12.25
N ASN A 23 1.76 -0.73 12.91
CA ASN A 23 2.08 0.11 14.08
C ASN A 23 3.29 1.02 13.84
N GLY A 24 3.49 1.49 12.61
CA GLY A 24 4.59 2.41 12.28
C GLY A 24 5.97 1.74 12.14
N LEU A 25 6.08 0.41 12.23
CA LEU A 25 7.37 -0.29 12.12
C LEU A 25 7.95 -0.19 10.70
N PRO A 26 9.09 0.50 10.47
CA PRO A 26 9.58 0.80 9.12
C PRO A 26 9.75 -0.42 8.22
N ARG A 27 10.26 -1.53 8.80
CA ARG A 27 10.48 -2.77 8.07
C ARG A 27 9.16 -3.43 7.63
N LYS A 28 8.11 -3.36 8.45
CA LYS A 28 6.78 -3.86 8.11
C LYS A 28 6.07 -2.96 7.11
N ILE A 29 6.20 -1.64 7.27
CA ILE A 29 5.70 -0.65 6.31
C ILE A 29 6.24 -0.94 4.92
N ASN A 30 7.56 -1.08 4.78
CA ASN A 30 8.16 -1.33 3.47
C ASN A 30 7.62 -2.61 2.85
N LEU A 31 7.59 -3.70 3.62
CA LEU A 31 7.07 -4.99 3.15
C LEU A 31 5.61 -4.88 2.67
N LEU A 32 4.72 -4.37 3.51
CA LEU A 32 3.30 -4.24 3.19
C LEU A 32 3.06 -3.30 2.02
N ALA A 33 3.76 -2.16 1.96
CA ALA A 33 3.65 -1.23 0.84
C ALA A 33 4.02 -1.89 -0.50
N HIS A 34 5.11 -2.66 -0.54
CA HIS A 34 5.50 -3.40 -1.74
C HIS A 34 4.45 -4.43 -2.17
N LEU A 35 3.89 -5.18 -1.23
CA LEU A 35 2.89 -6.19 -1.54
C LEU A 35 1.58 -5.54 -2.00
N SER A 36 1.11 -4.50 -1.33
CA SER A 36 -0.09 -3.78 -1.73
C SER A 36 0.05 -3.12 -3.11
N LEU A 37 1.25 -2.65 -3.48
CA LEU A 37 1.53 -2.19 -4.84
C LEU A 37 1.41 -3.32 -5.87
N ASN A 38 1.88 -4.54 -5.54
CA ASN A 38 1.70 -5.70 -6.42
C ASN A 38 0.22 -6.08 -6.56
N VAL A 39 -0.54 -6.09 -5.45
CA VAL A 39 -1.98 -6.39 -5.49
C VAL A 39 -2.72 -5.35 -6.34
N ALA A 40 -2.43 -4.05 -6.16
CA ALA A 40 -3.00 -2.98 -6.97
C ALA A 40 -2.64 -3.13 -8.46
N ALA A 41 -1.39 -3.45 -8.77
CA ALA A 41 -0.94 -3.68 -10.14
C ALA A 41 -1.66 -4.88 -10.80
N LEU A 42 -1.85 -5.98 -10.07
CA LEU A 42 -2.62 -7.15 -10.55
C LEU A 42 -4.07 -6.78 -10.87
N GLN A 43 -4.65 -5.84 -10.14
CA GLN A 43 -5.99 -5.32 -10.35
C GLN A 43 -6.06 -4.18 -11.39
N ASN A 44 -4.93 -3.81 -12.00
CA ASN A 44 -4.81 -2.64 -12.89
C ASN A 44 -5.26 -1.32 -12.23
N ALA A 45 -5.18 -1.23 -10.91
CA ALA A 45 -5.51 -0.03 -10.17
C ALA A 45 -4.41 1.04 -10.33
N GLN A 46 -4.81 2.30 -10.46
CA GLN A 46 -3.89 3.44 -10.53
C GLN A 46 -3.38 3.88 -9.15
N LEU A 47 -4.14 3.57 -8.10
CA LEU A 47 -3.87 3.94 -6.71
C LEU A 47 -4.04 2.73 -5.80
N VAL A 48 -3.21 2.64 -4.77
CA VAL A 48 -3.38 1.66 -3.69
C VAL A 48 -4.47 2.16 -2.75
N SER A 49 -5.62 1.49 -2.77
CA SER A 49 -6.70 1.61 -1.78
C SER A 49 -6.46 0.77 -0.51
N ALA A 50 -7.29 0.99 0.52
CA ALA A 50 -7.26 0.21 1.77
C ALA A 50 -7.51 -1.29 1.56
N GLU A 51 -8.30 -1.67 0.55
CA GLU A 51 -8.57 -3.07 0.22
C GLU A 51 -7.30 -3.81 -0.19
N HIS A 52 -6.44 -3.18 -1.01
CA HIS A 52 -5.15 -3.75 -1.37
C HIS A 52 -4.20 -3.89 -0.17
N ILE A 53 -4.32 -3.03 0.84
CA ILE A 53 -3.59 -3.18 2.10
C ILE A 53 -4.08 -4.42 2.85
N LEU A 54 -5.40 -4.58 3.00
CA LEU A 54 -6.00 -5.71 3.71
C LEU A 54 -5.64 -7.04 3.04
N THR A 55 -5.72 -7.12 1.71
CA THR A 55 -5.29 -8.31 0.96
C THR A 55 -3.81 -8.63 1.19
N ALA A 56 -2.93 -7.61 1.17
CA ALA A 56 -1.51 -7.82 1.43
C ALA A 56 -1.22 -8.27 2.89
N VAL A 57 -2.04 -7.85 3.85
CA VAL A 57 -1.97 -8.33 5.25
C VAL A 57 -2.36 -9.80 5.33
N GLU A 58 -3.45 -10.19 4.66
CA GLU A 58 -3.91 -11.59 4.63
C GLU A 58 -2.85 -12.53 4.01
N GLU A 59 -2.10 -12.07 3.00
CA GLU A 59 -1.02 -12.85 2.38
C GLU A 59 0.27 -12.92 3.21
N THR A 60 0.46 -12.03 4.20
CA THR A 60 1.67 -11.99 5.05
C THR A 60 1.49 -12.53 6.46
N GLY A 61 0.26 -12.83 6.86
CA GLY A 61 -0.07 -13.54 8.11
C GLY A 61 0.26 -15.02 8.03
#